data_AF-A0A401JBP7-F1
#
_entry.id   AF-A0A401JBP7-F1
#
_cell.length_a   1.000
_cell.length_b   1.000
_cell.length_c   1.000
_cell.angle_alpha   90.00
_cell.angle_beta   90.00
_cell.angle_gamma   90.00
#
_symmetry.space_group_name_H-M   'P 1'
#
loop_
_entity.id
_entity.type
_entity.pdbx_description
1 polymer ?
#
loop_
_entity_poly.entity_id
_entity_poly.type
_entity_poly.pdbx_seq_one_letter_code
_entity_poly.pdbx_strand_id
1 'polypeptide(L)'
;MVRSFSLLTLMLVGIVLLGNSAWAGDKRNSERTALRRVQQQMQQLEQEKAALQQQVSGFEQEKSTLSSEKDALAKKVQSAESRVAAEGRKRRSMEQELKAAHKENQALQEQKAETEKRLLEMTTRQTDSARQLAVLQDEKKQTEANLGMREKQVAGCEDKNLKLYQYGRDLIRQCRDHSATDVILRLEPVTGIKRVEIENMLEEYRDKLDAQKLISAENRK
;
A
#
# COMPACT_ATOMS: atom_id res chain seq x y z
N MET A 1 68.04 42.01 16.71
CA MET A 1 68.71 43.33 16.83
C MET A 1 70.01 43.13 17.59
N VAL A 2 71.09 43.81 17.17
CA VAL A 2 72.44 43.76 17.73
C VAL A 2 72.84 45.18 18.13
N ARG A 3 73.83 45.35 19.03
CA ARG A 3 74.36 46.61 19.58
C ARG A 3 73.46 47.20 20.70
N SER A 4 73.96 47.89 21.73
CA SER A 4 75.25 48.59 21.95
C SER A 4 75.70 48.40 23.41
N PHE A 5 76.98 48.10 23.71
CA PHE A 5 78.16 48.99 23.77
C PHE A 5 78.20 49.98 24.95
N SER A 6 79.28 49.86 25.74
CA SER A 6 79.93 50.80 26.68
C SER A 6 79.15 51.91 27.38
N LEU A 7 79.38 52.04 28.69
CA LEU A 7 79.92 53.28 29.28
C LEU A 7 80.56 53.00 30.65
N LEU A 8 81.88 52.83 30.66
CA LEU A 8 82.72 52.74 31.85
C LEU A 8 83.93 53.67 31.64
N THR A 9 83.81 54.92 32.06
CA THR A 9 84.92 55.88 32.22
C THR A 9 84.47 57.09 33.05
N LEU A 10 84.92 57.18 34.30
CA LEU A 10 85.71 58.34 34.74
C LEU A 10 86.57 57.95 35.95
N MET A 11 87.78 58.49 36.02
CA MET A 11 88.85 58.11 36.94
C MET A 11 89.46 59.37 37.56
N LEU A 12 90.04 59.26 38.78
CA LEU A 12 90.91 60.26 39.45
C LEU A 12 90.20 61.57 39.90
N VAL A 13 90.49 62.26 41.02
CA VAL A 13 91.52 62.27 42.13
C VAL A 13 90.75 62.62 43.44
N GLY A 14 91.13 62.38 44.72
CA GLY A 14 92.33 61.85 45.40
C GLY A 14 92.84 62.81 46.51
N ILE A 15 93.82 62.39 47.35
CA ILE A 15 94.66 63.25 48.26
C ILE A 15 93.92 63.81 49.54
N VAL A 16 94.35 63.66 50.82
CA VAL A 16 95.61 63.11 51.40
C VAL A 16 95.62 62.91 52.95
N LEU A 17 96.67 62.22 53.45
CA LEU A 17 97.37 62.25 54.77
C LEU A 17 96.80 61.59 56.07
N LEU A 18 97.67 60.70 56.60
CA LEU A 18 98.11 60.46 58.00
C LEU A 18 97.20 59.77 59.04
N GLY A 19 97.67 58.61 59.52
CA GLY A 19 97.23 57.93 60.74
C GLY A 19 97.98 56.60 60.96
N ASN A 20 98.83 56.51 61.98
CA ASN A 20 99.58 55.29 62.33
C ASN A 20 98.69 54.25 63.02
N SER A 21 98.84 52.96 62.69
CA SER A 21 99.23 51.89 63.66
C SER A 21 99.12 50.45 63.11
N ALA A 22 100.16 49.65 63.35
CA ALA A 22 100.15 48.26 63.85
C ALA A 22 99.05 47.23 63.46
N TRP A 23 98.80 46.94 62.17
CA TRP A 23 97.97 45.76 61.75
C TRP A 23 98.66 44.85 60.71
N ALA A 24 99.89 44.40 61.00
CA ALA A 24 100.66 43.49 60.12
C ALA A 24 100.22 42.01 60.17
N GLY A 25 99.40 41.61 61.16
CA GLY A 25 98.81 40.27 61.23
C GLY A 25 97.55 40.08 60.37
N ASP A 26 96.93 41.18 59.93
CA ASP A 26 95.55 41.14 59.42
C ASP A 26 95.46 40.90 57.90
N LYS A 27 96.43 41.35 57.10
CA LYS A 27 96.41 41.12 55.63
C LYS A 27 96.31 39.63 55.26
N ARG A 28 97.02 38.75 55.97
CA ARG A 28 96.98 37.29 55.75
C ARG A 28 95.64 36.65 56.17
N ASN A 29 94.87 37.31 57.02
CA ASN A 29 93.53 36.91 57.43
C ASN A 29 92.45 37.50 56.49
N SER A 30 92.65 38.74 56.03
CA SER A 30 91.84 39.43 55.02
C SER A 30 91.87 38.70 53.67
N GLU A 31 93.04 38.31 53.18
CA GLU A 31 93.16 37.50 51.95
C GLU A 31 92.48 36.13 52.09
N ARG A 32 92.63 35.46 53.25
CA ARG A 32 91.93 34.19 53.54
C ARG A 32 90.40 34.34 53.62
N THR A 33 89.89 35.47 54.12
CA THR A 33 88.44 35.73 54.18
C THR A 33 87.88 36.25 52.86
N ALA A 34 88.69 36.86 52.00
CA ALA A 34 88.36 37.16 50.61
C ALA A 34 88.29 35.86 49.77
N LEU A 35 89.31 35.00 49.87
CA LEU A 35 89.32 33.67 49.23
C LEU A 35 88.13 32.81 49.66
N ARG A 36 87.80 32.76 50.96
CA ARG A 36 86.58 32.08 51.45
C ARG A 36 85.30 32.65 50.85
N ARG A 37 85.18 33.98 50.70
CA ARG A 37 84.01 34.60 50.05
C ARG A 37 83.90 34.23 48.58
N VAL A 38 84.99 34.28 47.83
CA VAL A 38 85.03 33.84 46.42
C VAL A 38 84.68 32.36 46.30
N GLN A 39 85.19 31.52 47.20
CA GLN A 39 84.88 30.08 47.23
C GLN A 39 83.41 29.80 47.56
N GLN A 40 82.80 30.57 48.48
CA GLN A 40 81.36 30.51 48.77
C GLN A 40 80.52 31.00 47.58
N GLN A 41 80.90 32.08 46.92
CA GLN A 41 80.22 32.57 45.71
C GLN A 41 80.32 31.57 44.55
N MET A 42 81.46 30.89 44.40
CA MET A 42 81.63 29.84 43.39
C MET A 42 80.74 28.63 43.70
N GLN A 43 80.65 28.21 44.97
CA GLN A 43 79.70 27.16 45.38
C GLN A 43 78.23 27.57 45.17
N GLN A 44 77.87 28.83 45.42
CA GLN A 44 76.52 29.35 45.14
C GLN A 44 76.22 29.33 43.64
N LEU A 45 77.14 29.79 42.78
CA LEU A 45 76.99 29.73 41.33
C LEU A 45 76.95 28.30 40.78
N GLU A 46 77.68 27.36 41.37
CA GLU A 46 77.59 25.93 41.03
C GLU A 46 76.22 25.34 41.43
N GLN A 47 75.68 25.72 42.59
CA GLN A 47 74.33 25.32 43.02
C GLN A 47 73.24 25.94 42.14
N GLU A 48 73.32 27.23 41.82
CA GLU A 48 72.39 27.91 40.90
C GLU A 48 72.45 27.30 39.49
N LYS A 49 73.65 27.03 38.97
CA LYS A 49 73.83 26.35 37.68
C LYS A 49 73.23 24.94 37.70
N ALA A 50 73.44 24.16 38.77
CA ALA A 50 72.85 22.85 38.91
C ALA A 50 71.31 22.92 38.98
N ALA A 51 70.76 23.86 39.74
CA ALA A 51 69.31 24.08 39.85
C ALA A 51 68.69 24.52 38.51
N LEU A 52 69.32 25.45 37.79
CA LEU A 52 68.88 25.89 36.46
C LEU A 52 68.99 24.75 35.43
N GLN A 53 70.06 23.96 35.45
CA GLN A 53 70.23 22.83 34.54
C GLN A 53 69.20 21.72 34.83
N GLN A 54 68.83 21.51 36.11
CA GLN A 54 67.73 20.62 36.48
C GLN A 54 66.37 21.17 36.02
N GLN A 55 66.09 22.48 36.18
CA GLN A 55 64.88 23.11 35.66
C GLN A 55 64.76 23.00 34.13
N VAL A 56 65.84 23.26 33.38
CA VAL A 56 65.86 23.09 31.92
C VAL A 56 65.54 21.65 31.54
N SER A 57 66.15 20.66 32.20
CA SER A 57 65.84 19.25 31.94
C SER A 57 64.39 18.86 32.26
N GLY A 58 63.81 19.46 33.31
CA GLY A 58 62.39 19.30 33.65
C GLY A 58 61.47 19.90 32.58
N PHE A 59 61.72 21.14 32.16
CA PHE A 59 60.95 21.78 31.09
C PHE A 59 61.10 21.08 29.73
N GLU A 60 62.26 20.49 29.42
CA GLU A 60 62.44 19.67 28.21
C GLU A 60 61.61 18.37 28.28
N GLN A 61 61.58 17.71 29.45
CA GLN A 61 60.71 16.54 29.68
C GLN A 61 59.22 16.92 29.55
N GLU A 62 58.75 17.95 30.25
CA GLU A 62 57.38 18.46 30.16
C GLU A 62 56.98 18.87 28.75
N LYS A 63 57.88 19.52 28.00
CA LYS A 63 57.65 19.87 26.60
C LYS A 63 57.50 18.62 25.72
N SER A 64 58.27 17.56 26.00
CA SER A 64 58.16 16.29 25.27
C SER A 64 56.85 15.55 25.58
N THR A 65 56.41 15.53 26.84
CA THR A 65 55.14 14.89 27.24
C THR A 65 53.96 15.66 26.69
N LEU A 66 53.92 16.99 26.83
CA LEU A 66 52.88 17.83 26.24
C LEU A 66 52.83 17.74 24.70
N SER A 67 53.97 17.58 24.02
CA SER A 67 53.97 17.34 22.57
C SER A 67 53.35 15.98 22.22
N SER A 68 53.71 14.93 22.95
CA SER A 68 53.14 13.58 22.77
C SER A 68 51.64 13.54 23.05
N GLU A 69 51.19 14.21 24.12
CA GLU A 69 49.78 14.35 24.47
C GLU A 69 49.00 15.13 23.40
N LYS A 70 49.57 16.23 22.88
CA LYS A 70 48.97 17.00 21.79
C LYS A 70 48.81 16.16 20.53
N ASP A 71 49.82 15.38 20.15
CA ASP A 71 49.74 14.50 18.97
C ASP A 71 48.74 13.35 19.18
N ALA A 72 48.64 12.82 20.41
CA ALA A 72 47.63 11.84 20.77
C ALA A 72 46.20 12.43 20.74
N LEU A 73 46.02 13.66 21.22
CA LEU A 73 44.74 14.39 21.11
C LEU A 73 44.38 14.70 19.66
N ALA A 74 45.34 15.16 18.85
CA ALA A 74 45.12 15.44 17.43
C ALA A 74 44.63 14.18 16.67
N LYS A 75 45.26 13.02 16.91
CA LYS A 75 44.81 11.73 16.37
C LYS A 75 43.41 11.35 16.86
N LYS A 76 43.09 11.57 18.14
CA LYS A 76 41.75 11.32 18.69
C LYS A 76 40.70 12.21 18.03
N VAL A 77 40.95 13.52 17.88
CA VAL A 77 40.06 14.47 17.21
C VAL A 77 39.83 14.06 15.76
N GLN A 78 40.89 13.80 14.98
CA GLN A 78 40.77 13.35 13.59
C GLN A 78 39.96 12.04 13.47
N SER A 79 40.14 11.11 14.41
CA SER A 79 39.35 9.87 14.44
C SER A 79 37.88 10.13 14.76
N ALA A 80 37.57 11.06 15.67
CA ALA A 80 36.22 11.44 16.04
C ALA A 80 35.49 12.16 14.89
N GLU A 81 36.15 13.10 14.21
CA GLU A 81 35.65 13.76 13.00
C GLU A 81 35.33 12.75 11.90
N SER A 82 36.22 11.76 11.68
CA SER A 82 35.99 10.71 10.69
C SER A 82 34.76 9.84 11.01
N ARG A 83 34.51 9.57 12.30
CA ARG A 83 33.33 8.85 12.79
C ARG A 83 32.06 9.67 12.64
N VAL A 84 32.07 10.94 13.04
CA VAL A 84 30.93 11.87 12.85
C VAL A 84 30.58 12.00 11.36
N ALA A 85 31.56 12.09 10.47
CA ALA A 85 31.33 12.11 9.03
C ALA A 85 30.79 10.77 8.47
N ALA A 86 31.19 9.63 9.03
CA ALA A 86 30.64 8.32 8.67
C ALA A 86 29.20 8.13 9.17
N GLU A 87 28.91 8.50 10.42
CA GLU A 87 27.57 8.45 11.03
C GLU A 87 26.62 9.44 10.34
N GLY A 88 27.08 10.65 10.00
CA GLY A 88 26.31 11.62 9.22
C GLY A 88 25.94 11.12 7.82
N ARG A 89 26.82 10.34 7.16
CA ARG A 89 26.50 9.66 5.89
C ARG A 89 25.47 8.55 6.09
N LYS A 90 25.64 7.68 7.10
CA LYS A 90 24.66 6.63 7.44
C LYS A 90 23.27 7.21 7.74
N ARG A 91 23.21 8.29 8.54
CA ARG A 91 21.94 8.96 8.88
C ARG A 91 21.23 9.50 7.65
N ARG A 92 21.97 10.11 6.70
CA ARG A 92 21.40 10.57 5.41
C ARG A 92 20.88 9.42 4.55
N SER A 93 21.57 8.27 4.52
CA SER A 93 21.08 7.05 3.84
C SER A 93 19.77 6.58 4.45
N MET A 94 19.73 6.40 5.78
CA MET A 94 18.53 5.99 6.52
C MET A 94 17.37 6.99 6.36
N GLU A 95 17.65 8.30 6.34
CA GLU A 95 16.64 9.34 6.07
C GLU A 95 16.08 9.26 4.63
N GLN A 96 16.88 8.80 3.65
CA GLN A 96 16.43 8.57 2.27
C GLN A 96 15.64 7.28 2.14
N GLU A 97 16.12 6.18 2.73
CA GLU A 97 15.46 4.88 2.78
C GLU A 97 14.08 4.98 3.46
N LEU A 98 14.00 5.67 4.61
CA LEU A 98 12.73 5.90 5.31
C LEU A 98 11.75 6.71 4.45
N LYS A 99 12.21 7.76 3.76
CA LYS A 99 11.38 8.54 2.81
C LYS A 99 10.92 7.69 1.61
N ALA A 100 11.74 6.78 1.11
CA ALA A 100 11.38 5.86 0.03
C ALA A 100 10.31 4.86 0.51
N ALA A 101 10.56 4.18 1.63
CA ALA A 101 9.62 3.23 2.24
C ALA A 101 8.28 3.90 2.62
N HIS A 102 8.29 5.17 3.04
CA HIS A 102 7.06 5.90 3.35
C HIS A 102 6.23 6.22 2.10
N LYS A 103 6.88 6.56 0.98
CA LYS A 103 6.21 6.74 -0.32
C LYS A 103 5.67 5.41 -0.86
N GLU A 104 6.44 4.34 -0.73
CA GLU A 104 6.02 2.99 -1.14
C GLU A 104 4.79 2.53 -0.33
N ASN A 105 4.79 2.73 0.99
CA ASN A 105 3.61 2.45 1.82
C ASN A 105 2.38 3.28 1.42
N GLN A 106 2.55 4.56 1.05
CA GLN A 106 1.44 5.38 0.54
C GLN A 106 0.90 4.83 -0.78
N ALA A 107 1.77 4.53 -1.75
CA ALA A 107 1.37 3.96 -3.03
C ALA A 107 0.69 2.59 -2.87
N LEU A 108 1.17 1.73 -1.96
CA LEU A 108 0.54 0.45 -1.63
C LEU A 108 -0.83 0.61 -0.95
N GLN A 109 -1.01 1.63 -0.10
CA GLN A 109 -2.31 1.94 0.50
C GLN A 109 -3.32 2.44 -0.55
N GLU A 110 -2.89 3.32 -1.46
CA GLU A 110 -3.71 3.79 -2.58
C GLU A 110 -4.09 2.64 -3.52
N GLN A 111 -3.12 1.80 -3.89
CA GLN A 111 -3.36 0.61 -4.71
C GLN A 111 -4.32 -0.36 -4.03
N LYS A 112 -4.15 -0.59 -2.73
CA LYS A 112 -5.06 -1.44 -1.94
C LYS A 112 -6.49 -0.91 -1.98
N ALA A 113 -6.70 0.38 -1.67
CA ALA A 113 -8.02 1.00 -1.69
C ALA A 113 -8.70 0.92 -3.07
N GLU A 114 -7.95 1.15 -4.15
CA GLU A 114 -8.45 0.99 -5.52
C GLU A 114 -8.79 -0.47 -5.85
N THR A 115 -8.00 -1.45 -5.40
CA THR A 115 -8.33 -2.88 -5.59
C THR A 115 -9.54 -3.32 -4.78
N GLU A 116 -9.71 -2.84 -3.54
CA GLU A 116 -10.89 -3.11 -2.72
C GLU A 116 -12.16 -2.53 -3.35
N LYS A 117 -12.08 -1.30 -3.87
CA LYS A 117 -13.17 -0.66 -4.63
C LYS A 117 -13.54 -1.47 -5.88
N ARG A 118 -12.56 -1.89 -6.70
CA ARG A 118 -12.81 -2.73 -7.89
C ARG A 118 -13.43 -4.07 -7.53
N LEU A 119 -13.00 -4.70 -6.44
CA LEU A 119 -13.54 -5.97 -5.98
C LEU A 119 -15.01 -5.83 -5.53
N LEU A 120 -15.35 -4.74 -4.83
CA LEU A 120 -16.74 -4.41 -4.50
C LEU A 120 -17.57 -4.18 -5.77
N GLU A 121 -17.09 -3.37 -6.72
CA GLU A 121 -17.79 -3.12 -8.00
C GLU A 121 -18.02 -4.42 -8.80
N MET A 122 -17.04 -5.31 -8.86
CA MET A 122 -17.18 -6.61 -9.53
C MET A 122 -18.18 -7.52 -8.81
N THR A 123 -18.16 -7.54 -7.48
CA THR A 123 -19.09 -8.34 -6.66
C THR A 123 -20.54 -7.87 -6.88
N THR A 124 -20.79 -6.56 -6.85
CA THR A 124 -22.12 -5.98 -7.14
C THR A 124 -22.60 -6.33 -8.54
N ARG A 125 -21.75 -6.17 -9.57
CA ARG A 125 -22.09 -6.56 -10.96
C ARG A 125 -22.38 -8.05 -11.08
N GLN A 126 -21.66 -8.91 -10.35
CA GLN A 126 -21.91 -10.35 -10.33
C GLN A 126 -23.25 -10.68 -9.67
N THR A 127 -23.61 -10.05 -8.55
CA THR A 127 -24.90 -10.24 -7.90
C THR A 127 -26.06 -9.74 -8.76
N ASP A 128 -25.91 -8.60 -9.43
CA ASP A 128 -26.92 -8.06 -10.34
C ASP A 128 -27.11 -8.96 -11.56
N SER A 129 -26.01 -9.46 -12.14
CA SER A 129 -26.05 -10.40 -13.26
C SER A 129 -26.70 -11.73 -12.89
N ALA A 130 -26.39 -12.28 -11.70
CA ALA A 130 -27.03 -13.48 -11.18
C ALA A 130 -28.55 -13.28 -10.97
N ARG A 131 -28.96 -12.10 -10.47
CA ARG A 131 -30.37 -11.75 -10.31
C ARG A 131 -31.09 -11.60 -11.65
N GLN A 132 -30.46 -10.97 -12.65
CA GLN A 132 -31.01 -10.86 -14.01
C GLN A 132 -31.17 -12.24 -14.66
N LEU A 133 -30.18 -13.13 -14.52
CA LEU A 133 -30.27 -14.50 -15.02
C LEU A 133 -31.42 -15.30 -14.38
N ALA A 134 -31.65 -15.14 -13.08
CA ALA A 134 -32.79 -15.77 -12.40
C ALA A 134 -34.14 -15.29 -12.96
N VAL A 135 -34.31 -13.96 -13.12
CA VAL A 135 -35.53 -13.37 -13.72
C VAL A 135 -35.75 -13.89 -15.14
N LEU A 136 -34.73 -13.82 -16.00
CA LEU A 136 -34.81 -14.32 -17.38
C LEU A 136 -35.11 -15.82 -17.45
N GLN A 137 -34.62 -16.62 -16.50
CA GLN A 137 -34.91 -18.04 -16.42
C GLN A 137 -36.38 -18.32 -16.06
N ASP A 138 -36.98 -17.52 -15.18
CA ASP A 138 -38.38 -17.65 -14.81
C ASP A 138 -39.33 -17.10 -15.89
N GLU A 139 -39.00 -15.97 -16.51
CA GLU A 139 -39.70 -15.45 -17.71
C GLU A 139 -39.67 -16.46 -18.86
N LYS A 140 -38.53 -17.13 -19.08
CA LYS A 140 -38.40 -18.22 -20.05
C LYS A 140 -39.35 -19.37 -19.72
N LYS A 141 -39.33 -19.90 -18.49
CA LYS A 141 -40.25 -20.99 -18.07
C LYS A 141 -41.71 -20.61 -18.28
N GLN A 142 -42.09 -19.39 -17.92
CA GLN A 142 -43.46 -18.89 -18.10
C GLN A 142 -43.83 -18.80 -19.58
N THR A 143 -42.91 -18.35 -20.43
CA THR A 143 -43.10 -18.27 -21.88
C THR A 143 -43.23 -19.66 -22.50
N GLU A 144 -42.38 -20.62 -22.12
CA GLU A 144 -42.44 -22.02 -22.56
C GLU A 144 -43.76 -22.70 -22.12
N ALA A 145 -44.21 -22.47 -20.88
CA ALA A 145 -45.49 -22.97 -20.40
C ALA A 145 -46.68 -22.35 -21.16
N ASN A 146 -46.66 -21.05 -21.42
CA ASN A 146 -47.66 -20.36 -22.21
C ASN A 146 -47.70 -20.88 -23.66
N LEU A 147 -46.54 -21.10 -24.28
CA LEU A 147 -46.42 -21.66 -25.63
C LEU A 147 -47.04 -23.05 -25.70
N GLY A 148 -46.65 -23.97 -24.80
CA GLY A 148 -47.22 -25.32 -24.76
C GLY A 148 -48.72 -25.35 -24.46
N MET A 149 -49.26 -24.35 -23.74
CA MET A 149 -50.72 -24.18 -23.58
C MET A 149 -51.39 -23.68 -24.86
N ARG A 150 -50.76 -22.76 -25.61
CA ARG A 150 -51.26 -22.27 -26.91
C ARG A 150 -51.23 -23.37 -27.97
N GLU A 151 -50.16 -24.16 -28.05
CA GLU A 151 -50.05 -25.31 -28.96
C GLU A 151 -51.18 -26.33 -28.72
N LYS A 152 -51.45 -26.67 -27.46
CA LYS A 152 -52.59 -27.53 -27.09
C LYS A 152 -53.94 -26.93 -27.46
N GLN A 153 -54.12 -25.61 -27.30
CA GLN A 153 -55.35 -24.91 -27.72
C GLN A 153 -55.53 -24.97 -29.24
N VAL A 154 -54.46 -24.71 -30.02
CA VAL A 154 -54.48 -24.76 -31.48
C VAL A 154 -54.80 -26.18 -31.97
N ALA A 155 -54.08 -27.20 -31.49
CA ALA A 155 -54.33 -28.59 -31.86
C ALA A 155 -55.76 -29.05 -31.51
N GLY A 156 -56.30 -28.61 -30.36
CA GLY A 156 -57.68 -28.88 -29.98
C GLY A 156 -58.72 -28.16 -30.87
N CYS A 157 -58.41 -26.96 -31.35
CA CYS A 157 -59.23 -26.26 -32.35
C CYS A 157 -59.16 -26.94 -33.72
N GLU A 158 -57.99 -27.41 -34.15
CA GLU A 158 -57.80 -28.13 -35.41
C GLU A 158 -58.57 -29.46 -35.44
N ASP A 159 -58.48 -30.27 -34.38
CA ASP A 159 -59.25 -31.52 -34.24
C ASP A 159 -60.77 -31.27 -34.23
N LYS A 160 -61.24 -30.24 -33.52
CA LYS A 160 -62.65 -29.82 -33.53
C LYS A 160 -63.10 -29.38 -34.92
N ASN A 161 -62.31 -28.57 -35.62
CA ASN A 161 -62.61 -28.12 -36.98
C ASN A 161 -62.65 -29.29 -37.96
N LEU A 162 -61.75 -30.26 -37.83
CA LEU A 162 -61.73 -31.48 -38.63
C LEU A 162 -63.02 -32.29 -38.40
N LYS A 163 -63.43 -32.50 -37.14
CA LYS A 163 -64.67 -33.22 -36.78
C LYS A 163 -65.93 -32.50 -37.27
N LEU A 164 -66.00 -31.17 -37.12
CA LEU A 164 -67.11 -30.37 -37.66
C LEU A 164 -67.23 -30.52 -39.18
N TYR A 165 -66.10 -30.51 -39.90
CA TYR A 165 -66.09 -30.73 -41.35
C TYR A 165 -66.51 -32.17 -41.72
N GLN A 166 -66.02 -33.18 -40.99
CA GLN A 166 -66.42 -34.58 -41.18
C GLN A 166 -67.94 -34.77 -40.96
N TYR A 167 -68.47 -34.35 -39.81
CA TYR A 167 -69.90 -34.46 -39.51
C TYR A 167 -70.78 -33.71 -40.52
N GLY A 168 -70.35 -32.53 -40.99
CA GLY A 168 -71.05 -31.81 -42.06
C GLY A 168 -71.05 -32.58 -43.39
N ARG A 169 -69.94 -33.24 -43.74
CA ARG A 169 -69.83 -34.07 -44.95
C ARG A 169 -70.67 -35.35 -44.85
N ASP A 170 -70.68 -35.98 -43.69
CA ASP A 170 -71.44 -37.21 -43.42
C ASP A 170 -72.95 -36.94 -43.41
N LEU A 171 -73.39 -35.83 -42.78
CA LEU A 171 -74.78 -35.38 -42.84
C LEU A 171 -75.24 -35.11 -44.28
N ILE A 172 -74.45 -34.39 -45.09
CA ILE A 172 -74.77 -34.15 -46.51
C ILE A 172 -74.89 -35.47 -47.30
N ARG A 173 -74.02 -36.44 -47.01
CA ARG A 173 -74.08 -37.78 -47.63
C ARG A 173 -75.37 -38.51 -47.23
N GLN A 174 -75.65 -38.56 -45.93
CA GLN A 174 -76.82 -39.26 -45.40
C GLN A 174 -78.14 -38.62 -45.87
N CYS A 175 -78.22 -37.29 -45.95
CA CYS A 175 -79.35 -36.60 -46.57
C CYS A 175 -79.52 -36.96 -48.06
N ARG A 176 -78.43 -37.17 -48.81
CA ARG A 176 -78.49 -37.61 -50.22
C ARG A 176 -78.96 -39.05 -50.35
N ASP A 177 -78.47 -39.95 -49.50
CA ASP A 177 -78.85 -41.37 -49.49
C ASP A 177 -80.33 -41.52 -49.05
N HIS A 178 -80.80 -40.70 -48.11
CA HIS A 178 -82.23 -40.58 -47.80
C HIS A 178 -83.04 -39.96 -48.97
N SER A 179 -82.51 -38.96 -49.68
CA SER A 179 -83.18 -38.41 -50.88
C SER A 179 -83.32 -39.44 -52.01
N ALA A 180 -82.36 -40.36 -52.14
CA ALA A 180 -82.44 -41.48 -53.10
C ALA A 180 -83.49 -42.53 -52.67
N THR A 181 -83.74 -42.66 -51.37
CA THR A 181 -84.80 -43.53 -50.82
C THR A 181 -86.15 -42.82 -50.64
N ASP A 182 -86.27 -41.53 -50.97
CA ASP A 182 -87.53 -40.75 -50.94
C ASP A 182 -88.62 -41.33 -51.86
N VAL A 183 -88.21 -42.03 -52.92
CA VAL A 183 -89.12 -42.78 -53.81
C VAL A 183 -89.87 -43.89 -53.04
N ILE A 184 -89.26 -44.45 -51.99
CA ILE A 184 -89.88 -45.44 -51.10
C ILE A 184 -90.65 -44.74 -49.96
N LEU A 185 -90.14 -43.62 -49.44
CA LEU A 185 -90.78 -42.85 -48.36
C LEU A 185 -92.20 -42.35 -48.71
N ARG A 186 -92.49 -42.09 -49.99
CA ARG A 186 -93.84 -41.69 -50.46
C ARG A 186 -94.90 -42.81 -50.41
N LEU A 187 -94.51 -44.04 -50.10
CA LEU A 187 -95.41 -45.20 -50.07
C LEU A 187 -95.82 -45.64 -48.65
N GLU A 188 -95.32 -45.01 -47.58
CA GLU A 188 -95.67 -45.41 -46.20
C GLU A 188 -97.10 -44.96 -45.80
N PRO A 189 -98.03 -45.90 -45.51
CA PRO A 189 -99.34 -45.54 -45.01
C PRO A 189 -99.31 -45.32 -43.49
N VAL A 190 -99.46 -44.07 -43.07
CA VAL A 190 -99.90 -43.64 -41.72
C VAL A 190 -98.96 -43.93 -40.51
N THR A 191 -98.02 -44.88 -40.58
CA THR A 191 -97.23 -45.31 -39.40
C THR A 191 -96.17 -44.31 -38.92
N GLY A 192 -95.66 -43.43 -39.79
CA GLY A 192 -94.75 -42.34 -39.41
C GLY A 192 -93.34 -42.75 -38.94
N ILE A 193 -93.00 -44.04 -38.97
CA ILE A 193 -91.75 -44.58 -38.39
C ILE A 193 -90.51 -43.93 -39.03
N LYS A 194 -90.49 -43.74 -40.35
CA LYS A 194 -89.36 -43.12 -41.05
C LYS A 194 -89.17 -41.64 -40.77
N ARG A 195 -90.22 -40.92 -40.36
CA ARG A 195 -90.09 -39.53 -39.88
C ARG A 195 -89.26 -39.49 -38.60
N VAL A 196 -89.59 -40.35 -37.63
CA VAL A 196 -88.89 -40.45 -36.35
C VAL A 196 -87.43 -40.89 -36.56
N GLU A 197 -87.17 -41.80 -37.51
CA GLU A 197 -85.79 -42.20 -37.87
C GLU A 197 -84.94 -41.01 -38.40
N ILE A 198 -85.53 -40.14 -39.22
CA ILE A 198 -84.86 -38.93 -39.72
C ILE A 198 -84.71 -37.88 -38.60
N GLU A 199 -85.73 -37.69 -37.76
CA GLU A 199 -85.69 -36.75 -36.63
C GLU A 199 -84.60 -37.16 -35.61
N ASN A 200 -84.54 -38.43 -35.22
CA ASN A 200 -83.48 -38.97 -34.36
C ASN A 200 -82.07 -38.81 -34.96
N MET A 201 -81.92 -39.01 -36.27
CA MET A 201 -80.65 -38.85 -36.97
C MET A 201 -80.20 -37.38 -37.00
N LEU A 202 -81.13 -36.45 -37.26
CA LEU A 202 -80.85 -35.01 -37.21
C LEU A 202 -80.50 -34.54 -35.78
N GLU A 203 -81.14 -35.11 -34.76
CA GLU A 203 -80.81 -34.87 -33.35
C GLU A 203 -79.41 -35.40 -33.00
N GLU A 204 -79.05 -36.62 -33.43
CA GLU A 204 -77.71 -37.19 -33.23
C GLU A 204 -76.60 -36.34 -33.90
N TYR A 205 -76.82 -35.83 -35.11
CA TYR A 205 -75.86 -34.91 -35.75
C TYR A 205 -75.82 -33.54 -35.09
N ARG A 206 -76.95 -33.04 -34.58
CA ARG A 206 -76.99 -31.80 -33.80
C ARG A 206 -76.15 -31.93 -32.54
N ASP A 207 -76.31 -33.01 -31.78
CA ASP A 207 -75.52 -33.29 -30.58
C ASP A 207 -74.02 -33.42 -30.90
N LYS A 208 -73.66 -34.13 -31.98
CA LYS A 208 -72.28 -34.24 -32.47
C LYS A 208 -71.66 -32.87 -32.80
N LEU A 209 -72.42 -31.98 -33.43
CA LEU A 209 -71.96 -30.63 -33.80
C LEU A 209 -71.87 -29.70 -32.57
N ASP A 210 -72.89 -29.68 -31.71
CA ASP A 210 -72.90 -28.87 -30.48
C ASP A 210 -71.78 -29.32 -29.51
N ALA A 211 -71.43 -30.62 -29.47
CA ALA A 211 -70.28 -31.12 -28.70
C ALA A 211 -68.91 -30.60 -29.17
N GLN A 212 -68.73 -30.28 -30.46
CA GLN A 212 -67.47 -29.73 -30.97
C GLN A 212 -67.38 -28.20 -30.85
N LYS A 213 -68.52 -27.52 -30.67
CA LYS A 213 -68.64 -26.05 -30.60
C LYS A 213 -67.60 -25.41 -29.67
N LEU A 214 -67.05 -24.28 -30.10
CA LEU A 214 -66.17 -23.46 -29.27
C LEU A 214 -67.03 -22.59 -28.34
N ILE A 215 -67.02 -22.90 -27.05
CA ILE A 215 -67.57 -22.02 -26.01
C ILE A 215 -66.45 -21.07 -25.60
N SER A 216 -66.59 -19.79 -25.93
CA SER A 216 -65.63 -18.76 -25.50
C SER A 216 -65.61 -18.66 -23.96
N ALA A 217 -64.42 -18.46 -23.39
CA ALA A 217 -64.23 -18.39 -21.93
C ALA A 217 -64.94 -17.19 -21.27
N GLU A 218 -65.38 -16.22 -22.06
CA GLU A 218 -66.13 -15.04 -21.61
C GLU A 218 -67.53 -15.39 -21.07
N ASN A 219 -68.10 -16.53 -21.48
CA ASN A 219 -69.39 -17.05 -20.98
C ASN A 219 -69.26 -17.95 -19.73
N ARG A 220 -68.15 -17.84 -18.97
CA ARG A 220 -67.97 -18.46 -17.65
C ARG A 220 -67.63 -17.41 -16.59
N LYS A 221 -68.64 -16.61 -16.24
CA LYS A 221 -68.74 -15.85 -14.99
C LYS A 221 -70.07 -16.17 -14.35
#